data_AF-A0AAJ0HW44-F1
#
_entry.id   AF-A0AAJ0HW44-F1
#
_cell.length_a   1.000
_cell.length_b   1.000
_cell.length_c   1.000
_cell.angle_alpha   90.00
_cell.angle_beta   90.00
_cell.angle_gamma   90.00
#
_symmetry.space_group_name_H-M   'P 1'
#
loop_
_entity.id
_entity.type
_entity.pdbx_description
1 polymer ?
#
loop_
_entity_poly.entity_id
_entity_poly.type
_entity_poly.pdbx_seq_one_letter_code
_entity_poly.pdbx_strand_id
1 'polypeptide(L)'
;MTKAQGTIEDPEFQTVVDVIIQVKPEIGSVVWAPLKLVLIILERRGHGFEKLAVQLNSLVDALPRYSIYSQYFRDSTILQRALGNVYVAYIEFCLRAARYWETDGLVNFFKSASRSFSRQFDDIFSSIDRYRYEVEKTVAAVSLLYVRDVKQVTTELQEVGISQRKIYDHEKTLKWLSPLDFERDKTIFARQWVPGTSGWILQTPDYLGWVSDRKEGNRGPSLIWVRGGLGSGKTFLARFIIDSLAARNTPVLEYFFNVKQGQSSGRSSLSFVRTILYQLISRPELDTSATLEALHGFRAMSGKGEAKSEEPLWNELFKCI
;
A
#
# COMPACT_ATOMS: atom_id res chain seq x y z
N MET A 1 26.12 10.25 56.78
CA MET A 1 25.59 8.98 57.32
C MET A 1 24.10 8.91 57.00
N THR A 2 23.77 8.35 55.84
CA THR A 2 22.42 7.90 55.50
C THR A 2 22.63 6.66 54.64
N LYS A 3 22.11 5.53 55.10
CA LYS A 3 22.38 4.17 54.65
C LYS A 3 22.07 3.96 53.16
N ALA A 4 23.08 3.66 52.34
CA ALA A 4 22.94 2.93 51.09
C ALA A 4 22.83 1.43 51.38
N GLN A 5 21.86 1.05 52.22
CA GLN A 5 21.70 -0.32 52.75
C GLN A 5 20.40 -0.96 52.24
N GLY A 6 19.90 -0.52 51.08
CA GLY A 6 18.53 -0.87 50.64
C GLY A 6 18.35 -1.14 49.15
N THR A 7 19.39 -1.39 48.37
CA THR A 7 19.24 -1.54 46.90
C THR A 7 19.44 -2.98 46.39
N ILE A 8 19.87 -3.92 47.25
CA ILE A 8 20.13 -5.32 46.85
C ILE A 8 19.23 -6.32 47.60
N GLU A 9 18.69 -5.93 48.76
CA GLU A 9 17.59 -6.65 49.44
C GLU A 9 16.20 -6.22 48.92
N ASP A 10 16.13 -5.39 47.87
CA ASP A 10 14.85 -5.09 47.25
C ASP A 10 14.31 -6.39 46.63
N PRO A 11 13.24 -6.99 47.19
CA PRO A 11 12.72 -8.26 46.72
C PRO A 11 12.34 -8.18 45.24
N GLU A 12 12.00 -6.98 44.75
CA GLU A 12 11.68 -6.73 43.35
C GLU A 12 12.89 -6.95 42.43
N PHE A 13 14.11 -6.57 42.83
CA PHE A 13 15.32 -6.75 42.00
C PHE A 13 15.75 -8.23 41.90
N GLN A 14 15.70 -8.98 43.01
CA GLN A 14 15.94 -10.43 42.97
C GLN A 14 14.87 -11.15 42.15
N THR A 15 13.61 -10.74 42.27
CA THR A 15 12.50 -11.36 41.53
C THR A 15 12.60 -11.11 40.03
N VAL A 16 12.94 -9.88 39.60
CA VAL A 16 13.14 -9.56 38.17
C VAL A 16 14.30 -10.35 37.57
N VAL A 17 15.37 -10.55 38.33
CA VAL A 17 16.55 -11.28 37.85
C VAL A 17 16.32 -12.80 37.84
N ASP A 18 15.63 -13.36 38.84
CA ASP A 18 15.23 -14.78 38.86
C ASP A 18 14.29 -15.12 37.69
N VAL A 19 13.43 -14.17 37.28
CA VAL A 19 12.61 -14.28 36.07
C VAL A 19 13.48 -14.29 34.80
N ILE A 20 14.54 -13.47 34.71
CA ILE A 20 15.48 -13.47 33.57
C ILE A 20 16.28 -14.78 33.49
N ILE A 21 16.68 -15.35 34.63
CA ILE A 21 17.38 -16.64 34.70
C ILE A 21 16.46 -17.79 34.29
N GLN A 22 15.18 -17.74 34.63
CA GLN A 22 14.18 -18.71 34.18
C GLN A 22 13.96 -18.68 32.65
N VAL A 23 14.12 -17.52 32.00
CA VAL A 23 13.88 -17.39 30.55
C VAL A 23 14.96 -18.08 29.70
N LYS A 24 16.23 -18.08 30.13
CA LYS A 24 17.33 -18.86 29.52
C LYS A 24 18.41 -19.24 30.56
N PRO A 25 18.27 -20.39 31.24
CA PRO A 25 19.10 -20.76 32.40
C PRO A 25 20.59 -20.92 32.07
N GLU A 26 20.94 -21.28 30.83
CA GLU A 26 22.32 -21.49 30.39
C GLU A 26 23.14 -20.19 30.30
N ILE A 27 22.51 -19.08 29.87
CA ILE A 27 23.19 -17.77 29.74
C ILE A 27 23.03 -16.99 31.05
N GLY A 28 21.86 -17.07 31.69
CA GLY A 28 21.57 -16.34 32.93
C GLY A 28 22.46 -16.76 34.09
N SER A 29 22.77 -18.06 34.23
CA SER A 29 23.59 -18.56 35.35
C SER A 29 25.07 -18.17 35.25
N VAL A 30 25.65 -18.20 34.05
CA VAL A 30 27.07 -17.85 33.78
C VAL A 30 27.34 -16.37 34.05
N VAL A 31 26.34 -15.54 33.78
CA VAL A 31 26.35 -14.09 33.98
C VAL A 31 26.09 -13.76 35.45
N TRP A 32 25.10 -14.40 36.05
CA TRP A 32 24.62 -14.05 37.38
C TRP A 32 25.55 -14.46 38.52
N ALA A 33 26.22 -15.62 38.44
CA ALA A 33 27.06 -16.08 39.54
C ALA A 33 28.25 -15.13 39.85
N PRO A 34 29.02 -14.65 38.85
CA PRO A 34 30.05 -13.62 39.07
C PRO A 34 29.47 -12.28 39.51
N LEU A 35 28.31 -11.91 38.97
CA LEU A 35 27.64 -10.63 39.26
C LEU A 35 27.14 -10.56 40.71
N LYS A 36 26.54 -11.65 41.18
CA LYS A 36 26.12 -11.86 42.58
C LYS A 36 27.33 -11.87 43.52
N LEU A 37 28.44 -12.47 43.11
CA LEU A 37 29.68 -12.48 43.88
C LEU A 37 30.27 -11.07 44.03
N VAL A 38 30.24 -10.26 42.97
CA VAL A 38 30.63 -8.83 43.04
C VAL A 38 29.71 -8.08 44.01
N LEU A 39 28.39 -8.18 43.86
CA LEU A 39 27.41 -7.47 44.70
C LEU A 39 27.53 -7.82 46.20
N ILE A 40 27.70 -9.09 46.55
CA ILE A 40 27.91 -9.56 47.93
C ILE A 40 29.19 -8.96 48.55
N ILE A 41 30.24 -8.76 47.74
CA ILE A 41 31.52 -8.20 48.19
C ILE A 41 31.40 -6.67 48.40
N LEU A 42 30.63 -5.98 47.54
CA LEU A 42 30.35 -4.55 47.64
C LEU A 42 29.57 -4.18 48.91
N GLU A 43 28.67 -5.05 49.33
CA GLU A 43 27.87 -4.88 50.54
C GLU A 43 28.71 -4.93 51.82
N ARG A 44 29.85 -5.65 51.82
CA ARG A 44 30.60 -5.94 53.03
C ARG A 44 31.55 -4.84 53.51
N ARG A 45 32.17 -4.01 52.65
CA ARG A 45 33.14 -2.96 53.09
C ARG A 45 33.23 -1.77 52.11
N GLY A 46 32.81 -0.60 52.59
CA GLY A 46 32.53 0.65 51.86
C GLY A 46 33.62 1.33 50.98
N HIS A 47 33.08 2.18 50.10
CA HIS A 47 33.64 3.23 49.21
C HIS A 47 34.75 2.86 48.21
N GLY A 48 34.41 2.99 46.92
CA GLY A 48 35.33 2.84 45.78
C GLY A 48 34.73 2.13 44.55
N PHE A 49 33.55 1.53 44.70
CA PHE A 49 32.96 0.63 43.71
C PHE A 49 31.55 1.03 43.24
N GLU A 50 31.06 2.20 43.66
CA GLU A 50 29.74 2.75 43.30
C GLU A 50 29.57 2.87 41.78
N LYS A 51 30.62 3.28 41.06
CA LYS A 51 30.63 3.37 39.59
C LYS A 51 30.36 2.01 38.92
N LEU A 52 30.91 0.93 39.48
CA LEU A 52 30.68 -0.42 38.94
C LEU A 52 29.26 -0.88 39.19
N ALA A 53 28.74 -0.67 40.40
CA ALA A 53 27.37 -1.04 40.74
C ALA A 53 26.38 -0.33 39.80
N VAL A 54 26.60 0.95 39.52
CA VAL A 54 25.79 1.73 38.55
C VAL A 54 25.88 1.15 37.14
N GLN A 55 27.08 0.85 36.63
CA GLN A 55 27.23 0.32 35.27
C GLN A 55 26.69 -1.09 35.12
N LEU A 56 26.87 -1.92 36.14
CA LEU A 56 26.35 -3.28 36.23
C LEU A 56 24.82 -3.30 36.29
N ASN A 57 24.20 -2.43 37.09
CA ASN A 57 22.75 -2.25 37.10
C ASN A 57 22.22 -1.78 35.74
N SER A 58 22.86 -0.76 35.14
CA SER A 58 22.46 -0.26 33.81
C SER A 58 22.52 -1.33 32.71
N LEU A 59 23.33 -2.37 32.92
CA LEU A 59 23.49 -3.49 32.00
C LEU A 59 22.43 -4.57 32.25
N VAL A 60 22.15 -4.91 33.52
CA VAL A 60 21.05 -5.80 33.90
C VAL A 60 19.72 -5.26 33.36
N ASP A 61 19.51 -3.95 33.45
CA ASP A 61 18.33 -3.25 32.92
C ASP A 61 18.22 -3.32 31.37
N ALA A 62 19.31 -3.64 30.67
CA ALA A 62 19.33 -3.74 29.21
C ALA A 62 19.11 -5.16 28.70
N LEU A 63 19.36 -6.19 29.51
CA LEU A 63 19.26 -7.60 29.09
C LEU A 63 17.87 -7.99 28.56
N PRO A 64 16.73 -7.56 29.17
CA PRO A 64 15.41 -7.86 28.64
C PRO A 64 15.16 -7.24 27.24
N ARG A 65 15.77 -6.09 26.95
CA ARG A 65 15.64 -5.46 25.61
C ARG A 65 16.41 -6.25 24.56
N TYR A 66 17.58 -6.76 24.90
CA TYR A 66 18.40 -7.56 24.00
C TYR A 66 17.80 -8.93 23.68
N SER A 67 17.08 -9.54 24.63
CA SER A 67 16.34 -10.78 24.35
C SER A 67 15.20 -10.55 23.34
N ILE A 68 14.47 -9.44 23.47
CA ILE A 68 13.44 -9.02 22.50
C ILE A 68 14.09 -8.80 21.12
N TYR A 69 15.16 -8.03 21.04
CA TYR A 69 15.83 -7.76 19.75
C TYR A 69 16.34 -9.03 19.08
N SER A 70 16.94 -9.95 19.85
CA SER A 70 17.40 -11.23 19.34
C SER A 70 16.24 -12.08 18.79
N GLN A 71 15.06 -12.04 19.44
CA GLN A 71 13.89 -12.81 19.03
C GLN A 71 13.20 -12.24 17.78
N TYR A 72 13.01 -10.91 17.71
CA TYR A 72 12.27 -10.26 16.62
C TYR A 72 13.10 -10.06 15.36
N PHE A 73 14.43 -9.96 15.48
CA PHE A 73 15.34 -9.71 14.37
C PHE A 73 16.36 -10.85 14.20
N ARG A 74 15.89 -12.10 14.18
CA ARG A 74 16.76 -13.28 14.01
C ARG A 74 17.56 -13.25 12.71
N ASP A 75 16.96 -12.74 11.64
CA ASP A 75 17.55 -12.77 10.30
C ASP A 75 18.60 -11.67 10.08
N SER A 76 18.66 -10.67 10.97
CA SER A 76 19.63 -9.58 10.87
C SER A 76 20.98 -10.00 11.44
N THR A 77 21.86 -10.50 10.57
CA THR A 77 23.23 -10.91 10.94
C THR A 77 24.04 -9.78 11.58
N ILE A 78 23.78 -8.52 11.18
CA ILE A 78 24.44 -7.32 11.71
C ILE A 78 24.02 -7.08 13.16
N LEU A 79 22.72 -7.18 13.46
CA LEU A 79 22.21 -7.00 14.81
C LEU A 79 22.60 -8.16 15.73
N GLN A 80 22.54 -9.41 15.25
CA GLN A 80 22.98 -10.57 16.03
C GLN A 80 24.47 -10.48 16.36
N ARG A 81 25.31 -9.97 15.44
CA ARG A 81 26.73 -9.70 15.70
C ARG A 81 26.92 -8.61 16.75
N ALA A 82 26.18 -7.51 16.67
CA ALA A 82 26.25 -6.43 17.65
C ALA A 82 25.84 -6.89 19.05
N LEU A 83 24.75 -7.67 19.16
CA LEU A 83 24.32 -8.31 20.41
C LEU A 83 25.38 -9.29 20.93
N GLY A 84 25.96 -10.11 20.05
CA GLY A 84 27.06 -11.01 20.39
C GLY A 84 28.26 -10.28 20.98
N ASN A 85 28.65 -9.13 20.43
CA ASN A 85 29.75 -8.32 20.96
C ASN A 85 29.45 -7.79 22.38
N VAL A 86 28.21 -7.42 22.68
CA VAL A 86 27.79 -7.02 24.05
C VAL A 86 27.94 -8.20 25.01
N TYR A 87 27.47 -9.40 24.64
CA TYR A 87 27.62 -10.60 25.48
C TYR A 87 29.09 -11.01 25.68
N VAL A 88 29.92 -10.90 24.64
CA VAL A 88 31.37 -11.18 24.74
C VAL A 88 32.05 -10.19 25.69
N ALA A 89 31.78 -8.89 25.56
CA ALA A 89 32.33 -7.87 26.45
C ALA A 89 31.92 -8.12 27.92
N TYR A 90 30.71 -8.64 28.11
CA TYR A 90 30.22 -8.99 29.43
C TYR A 90 30.91 -10.22 30.03
N ILE A 91 31.07 -11.30 29.25
CA ILE A 91 31.82 -12.48 29.71
C ILE A 91 33.27 -12.10 30.04
N GLU A 92 33.88 -11.26 29.21
CA GLU A 92 35.24 -10.74 29.45
C GLU A 92 35.32 -9.91 30.74
N PHE A 93 34.31 -9.06 31.01
CA PHE A 93 34.19 -8.36 32.30
C PHE A 93 34.21 -9.36 33.47
N CYS A 94 33.31 -10.35 33.44
CA CYS A 94 33.20 -11.36 34.51
C CYS A 94 34.51 -12.14 34.70
N LEU A 95 35.18 -12.52 33.63
CA LEU A 95 36.44 -13.26 33.67
C LEU A 95 37.59 -12.44 34.25
N ARG A 96 37.76 -11.17 33.83
CA ARG A 96 38.80 -10.30 34.39
C ARG A 96 38.56 -9.99 35.84
N ALA A 97 37.30 -9.77 36.18
CA ALA A 97 36.88 -9.53 37.55
C ALA A 97 37.23 -10.76 38.42
N ALA A 98 36.78 -11.97 38.04
CA ALA A 98 37.11 -13.21 38.76
C ALA A 98 38.62 -13.46 38.95
N ARG A 99 39.43 -13.33 37.89
CA ARG A 99 40.90 -13.52 37.96
C ARG A 99 41.59 -12.52 38.88
N TYR A 100 41.13 -11.27 38.88
CA TYR A 100 41.62 -10.23 39.76
C TYR A 100 41.36 -10.54 41.24
N TRP A 101 40.29 -11.29 41.55
CA TRP A 101 39.99 -11.73 42.91
C TRP A 101 40.74 -12.97 43.37
N GLU A 102 41.24 -13.82 42.46
CA GLU A 102 42.03 -15.00 42.82
C GLU A 102 43.50 -14.69 43.15
N THR A 103 44.03 -13.56 42.70
CA THR A 103 45.49 -13.31 42.68
C THR A 103 46.02 -12.42 43.82
N ASP A 104 45.21 -11.54 44.44
CA ASP A 104 45.69 -10.60 45.46
C ASP A 104 44.91 -10.68 46.79
N GLY A 105 45.63 -11.01 47.87
CA GLY A 105 45.12 -11.07 49.23
C GLY A 105 44.51 -9.73 49.67
N LEU A 106 43.23 -9.79 50.02
CA LEU A 106 42.26 -8.69 50.29
C LEU A 106 42.67 -7.58 51.29
N VAL A 107 43.87 -7.57 51.85
CA VAL A 107 44.26 -6.63 52.93
C VAL A 107 45.16 -5.49 52.46
N ASN A 108 46.15 -5.76 51.61
CA ASN A 108 47.06 -4.72 51.10
C ASN A 108 46.54 -4.02 49.84
N PHE A 109 45.52 -4.61 49.24
CA PHE A 109 45.00 -4.24 47.94
C PHE A 109 44.05 -3.04 47.99
N PHE A 110 43.11 -2.99 48.95
CA PHE A 110 42.01 -2.02 48.93
C PHE A 110 42.44 -0.55 49.03
N LYS A 111 43.64 -0.26 49.54
CA LYS A 111 44.19 1.12 49.59
C LYS A 111 44.71 1.63 48.24
N SER A 112 45.19 0.74 47.36
CA SER A 112 45.67 1.09 46.00
C SER A 112 44.70 0.67 44.89
N ALA A 113 43.85 -0.32 45.15
CA ALA A 113 43.00 -0.96 44.17
C ALA A 113 41.90 -0.04 43.65
N SER A 114 41.28 0.85 44.43
CA SER A 114 40.17 1.69 43.91
C SER A 114 40.55 2.49 42.64
N ARG A 115 41.77 3.04 42.57
CA ARG A 115 42.25 3.79 41.39
C ARG A 115 42.78 2.89 40.26
N SER A 116 43.44 1.79 40.60
CA SER A 116 43.98 0.82 39.62
C SER A 116 42.87 -0.02 38.98
N PHE A 117 41.90 -0.43 39.78
CA PHE A 117 40.69 -1.13 39.40
C PHE A 117 39.90 -0.29 38.40
N SER A 118 39.55 0.96 38.73
CA SER A 118 38.81 1.82 37.80
C SER A 118 39.48 1.86 36.41
N ARG A 119 40.80 2.05 36.34
CA ARG A 119 41.53 2.11 35.07
C ARG A 119 41.55 0.78 34.29
N GLN A 120 41.60 -0.36 34.98
CA GLN A 120 41.62 -1.69 34.35
C GLN A 120 40.26 -2.16 33.82
N PHE A 121 39.17 -1.53 34.27
CA PHE A 121 37.82 -1.83 33.80
C PHE A 121 37.24 -0.71 32.93
N ASP A 122 37.81 0.49 32.92
CA ASP A 122 37.38 1.62 32.07
C ASP A 122 37.42 1.25 30.57
N ASP A 123 38.35 0.39 30.12
CA ASP A 123 38.43 -0.11 28.74
C ASP A 123 37.24 -1.03 28.40
N ILE A 124 36.90 -1.94 29.31
CA ILE A 124 35.76 -2.85 29.17
C ILE A 124 34.45 -2.08 29.21
N PHE A 125 34.31 -1.12 30.12
CA PHE A 125 33.12 -0.27 30.18
C PHE A 125 32.94 0.56 28.93
N SER A 126 34.02 1.18 28.43
CA SER A 126 34.00 1.90 27.16
C SER A 126 33.62 0.98 25.99
N SER A 127 34.06 -0.27 26.02
CA SER A 127 33.71 -1.28 25.01
C SER A 127 32.23 -1.69 25.09
N ILE A 128 31.71 -1.88 26.31
CA ILE A 128 30.29 -2.16 26.55
C ILE A 128 29.43 -0.99 26.03
N ASP A 129 29.73 0.25 26.45
CA ASP A 129 28.96 1.42 26.02
C ASP A 129 28.98 1.59 24.50
N ARG A 130 30.14 1.35 23.86
CA ARG A 130 30.27 1.34 22.40
C ARG A 130 29.40 0.27 21.76
N TYR A 131 29.44 -0.98 22.24
CA TYR A 131 28.63 -2.05 21.65
C TYR A 131 27.13 -1.85 21.88
N ARG A 132 26.73 -1.30 23.03
CA ARG A 132 25.35 -0.91 23.31
C ARG A 132 24.85 0.14 22.32
N TYR A 133 25.66 1.16 22.07
CA TYR A 133 25.35 2.21 21.10
C TYR A 133 25.20 1.66 19.67
N GLU A 134 26.08 0.74 19.27
CA GLU A 134 25.98 0.06 17.96
C GLU A 134 24.71 -0.80 17.86
N VAL A 135 24.32 -1.50 18.93
CA VAL A 135 23.06 -2.25 18.99
C VAL A 135 21.87 -1.31 18.78
N GLU A 136 21.78 -0.21 19.53
CA GLU A 136 20.66 0.73 19.43
C GLU A 136 20.56 1.36 18.03
N LYS A 137 21.68 1.78 17.44
CA LYS A 137 21.73 2.28 16.06
C LYS A 137 21.29 1.23 15.04
N THR A 138 21.77 0.00 15.21
CA THR A 138 21.44 -1.10 14.28
C THR A 138 19.97 -1.46 14.37
N VAL A 139 19.39 -1.54 15.59
CA VAL A 139 17.96 -1.77 15.79
C VAL A 139 17.14 -0.67 15.14
N ALA A 140 17.52 0.60 15.33
CA ALA A 140 16.82 1.72 14.70
C ALA A 140 16.85 1.60 13.16
N ALA A 141 18.01 1.33 12.58
CA ALA A 141 18.15 1.16 11.12
C ALA A 141 17.33 -0.03 10.58
N VAL A 142 17.42 -1.20 11.22
CA VAL A 142 16.68 -2.40 10.80
C VAL A 142 15.17 -2.20 10.95
N SER A 143 14.73 -1.56 12.04
CA SER A 143 13.31 -1.25 12.26
C SER A 143 12.77 -0.29 11.19
N LEU A 144 13.56 0.71 10.79
CA LEU A 144 13.17 1.63 9.71
C LEU A 144 13.01 0.91 8.36
N LEU A 145 13.92 -0.01 8.02
CA LEU A 145 13.82 -0.81 6.81
C LEU A 145 12.58 -1.70 6.83
N TYR A 146 12.33 -2.41 7.93
CA TYR A 146 11.14 -3.25 8.07
C TYR A 146 9.84 -2.45 7.93
N VAL A 147 9.74 -1.30 8.59
CA VAL A 147 8.56 -0.41 8.47
C VAL A 147 8.39 0.09 7.04
N ARG A 148 9.48 0.39 6.33
CA ARG A 148 9.43 0.79 4.92
C ARG A 148 8.90 -0.33 4.04
N ASP A 149 9.41 -1.54 4.19
CA ASP A 149 9.03 -2.68 3.36
C ASP A 149 7.55 -3.04 3.57
N VAL A 150 7.11 -3.10 4.83
CA VAL A 150 5.70 -3.31 5.17
C VAL A 150 4.82 -2.23 4.55
N LYS A 151 5.22 -0.95 4.68
CA LYS A 151 4.46 0.16 4.07
C LYS A 151 4.35 0.01 2.56
N GLN A 152 5.45 -0.28 1.85
CA GLN A 152 5.45 -0.45 0.40
C GLN A 152 4.48 -1.55 -0.03
N VAL A 153 4.59 -2.73 0.57
CA VAL A 153 3.70 -3.87 0.26
C VAL A 153 2.24 -3.50 0.54
N THR A 154 1.95 -2.83 1.66
CA THR A 154 0.57 -2.41 1.96
C THR A 154 0.02 -1.38 0.98
N THR A 155 0.85 -0.44 0.52
CA THR A 155 0.43 0.57 -0.47
C THR A 155 0.15 -0.07 -1.82
N GLU A 156 1.05 -0.95 -2.30
CA GLU A 156 0.85 -1.68 -3.56
C GLU A 156 -0.44 -2.52 -3.54
N LEU A 157 -0.69 -3.24 -2.44
CA LEU A 157 -1.93 -4.00 -2.26
C LEU A 157 -3.18 -3.11 -2.26
N GLN A 158 -3.12 -1.94 -1.63
CA GLN A 158 -4.22 -0.97 -1.65
C GLN A 158 -4.48 -0.42 -3.06
N GLU A 159 -3.44 -0.07 -3.80
CA GLU A 159 -3.56 0.44 -5.17
C GLU A 159 -4.16 -0.58 -6.13
N VAL A 160 -3.74 -1.85 -6.02
CA VAL A 160 -4.33 -2.96 -6.78
C VAL A 160 -5.81 -3.12 -6.43
N GLY A 161 -6.16 -3.06 -5.14
CA GLY A 161 -7.55 -3.15 -4.69
C GLY A 161 -8.44 -2.01 -5.21
N ILE A 162 -7.94 -0.77 -5.17
CA ILE A 162 -8.64 0.41 -5.71
C ILE A 162 -8.82 0.27 -7.23
N SER A 163 -7.79 -0.16 -7.95
CA SER A 163 -7.82 -0.32 -9.40
C SER A 163 -8.83 -1.39 -9.83
N GLN A 164 -8.83 -2.55 -9.18
CA GLN A 164 -9.82 -3.61 -9.44
C GLN A 164 -11.25 -3.13 -9.15
N ARG A 165 -11.44 -2.38 -8.05
CA ARG A 165 -12.76 -1.82 -7.72
C ARG A 165 -13.25 -0.83 -8.77
N LYS A 166 -12.37 0.04 -9.28
CA LYS A 166 -12.71 0.98 -10.36
C LYS A 166 -13.14 0.25 -11.63
N ILE A 167 -12.39 -0.76 -12.07
CA ILE A 167 -12.74 -1.58 -13.24
C ILE A 167 -14.10 -2.27 -13.03
N TYR A 168 -14.29 -2.87 -11.86
CA TYR A 168 -15.53 -3.56 -11.52
C TYR A 168 -16.75 -2.62 -11.51
N ASP A 169 -16.60 -1.42 -10.94
CA ASP A 169 -17.70 -0.45 -10.91
C ASP A 169 -17.98 0.15 -12.29
N HIS A 170 -16.95 0.35 -13.11
CA HIS A 170 -17.08 0.73 -14.52
C HIS A 170 -17.92 -0.27 -15.31
N GLU A 171 -17.53 -1.55 -15.31
CA GLU A 171 -18.26 -2.60 -16.03
C GLU A 171 -19.71 -2.73 -15.56
N LYS A 172 -19.94 -2.65 -14.24
CA LYS A 172 -21.29 -2.73 -13.69
C LYS A 172 -22.15 -1.53 -14.06
N THR A 173 -21.59 -0.34 -14.11
CA THR A 173 -22.32 0.86 -14.55
C THR A 173 -22.68 0.78 -16.02
N LEU A 174 -21.77 0.31 -16.87
CA LEU A 174 -22.07 0.07 -18.28
C LEU A 174 -23.18 -0.98 -18.48
N LYS A 175 -23.16 -2.07 -17.70
CA LYS A 175 -24.25 -3.07 -17.70
C LYS A 175 -25.58 -2.49 -17.18
N TRP A 176 -25.53 -1.64 -16.15
CA TRP A 176 -26.71 -0.98 -15.58
C TRP A 176 -27.38 -0.01 -16.54
N LEU A 177 -26.62 0.65 -17.43
CA LEU A 177 -27.20 1.45 -18.50
C LEU A 177 -28.08 0.58 -19.41
N SER A 178 -27.75 -0.69 -19.64
CA SER A 178 -28.50 -1.61 -20.52
C SER A 178 -28.77 -0.97 -21.89
N PRO A 179 -27.71 -0.77 -22.70
CA PRO A 179 -27.82 -0.17 -24.04
C PRO A 179 -28.57 -1.11 -24.99
N LEU A 180 -29.09 -0.58 -26.10
CA LEU A 180 -29.56 -1.42 -27.20
C LEU A 180 -28.39 -2.21 -27.81
N ASP A 181 -28.70 -3.42 -28.24
CA ASP A 181 -27.76 -4.29 -28.95
C ASP A 181 -27.55 -3.80 -30.39
N PHE A 182 -26.65 -2.84 -30.55
CA PHE A 182 -26.23 -2.33 -31.86
C PHE A 182 -25.29 -3.31 -32.60
N GLU A 183 -24.62 -4.23 -31.90
CA GLU A 183 -23.73 -5.25 -32.49
C GLU A 183 -24.51 -6.25 -33.36
N ARG A 184 -25.74 -6.58 -32.95
CA ARG A 184 -26.66 -7.35 -33.78
C ARG A 184 -26.95 -6.69 -35.12
N ASP A 185 -27.16 -5.37 -35.12
CA ASP A 185 -27.41 -4.61 -36.35
C ASP A 185 -26.18 -4.61 -37.27
N LYS A 186 -24.97 -4.50 -36.72
CA LYS A 186 -23.71 -4.66 -37.48
C LYS A 186 -23.61 -6.02 -38.15
N THR A 187 -23.94 -7.08 -37.42
CA THR A 187 -23.90 -8.46 -37.94
C THR A 187 -24.91 -8.66 -39.07
N ILE A 188 -26.13 -8.11 -38.93
CA ILE A 188 -27.15 -8.17 -39.98
C ILE A 188 -26.69 -7.42 -41.22
N PHE A 189 -26.15 -6.20 -41.04
CA PHE A 189 -25.62 -5.41 -42.14
C PHE A 189 -24.52 -6.17 -42.88
N ALA A 190 -23.52 -6.69 -42.16
CA ALA A 190 -22.40 -7.43 -42.76
C ALA A 190 -22.86 -8.66 -43.57
N ARG A 191 -23.94 -9.34 -43.16
CA ARG A 191 -24.48 -10.51 -43.86
C ARG A 191 -25.32 -10.18 -45.09
N GLN A 192 -26.03 -9.05 -45.07
CA GLN A 192 -27.03 -8.72 -46.09
C GLN A 192 -26.56 -7.62 -47.07
N TRP A 193 -25.49 -6.91 -46.73
CA TRP A 193 -24.94 -5.86 -47.58
C TRP A 193 -24.26 -6.45 -48.82
N VAL A 194 -24.47 -5.81 -49.96
CA VAL A 194 -23.88 -6.22 -51.24
C VAL A 194 -22.67 -5.35 -51.54
N PRO A 195 -21.47 -5.93 -51.76
CA PRO A 195 -20.27 -5.18 -52.12
C PRO A 195 -20.46 -4.26 -53.33
N GLY A 196 -19.89 -3.05 -53.26
CA GLY A 196 -20.00 -2.04 -54.31
C GLY A 196 -21.27 -1.17 -54.25
N THR A 197 -22.19 -1.43 -53.32
CA THR A 197 -23.40 -0.60 -53.11
C THR A 197 -23.15 0.51 -52.10
N SER A 198 -24.06 1.50 -52.03
CA SER A 198 -24.02 2.66 -51.11
C SER A 198 -22.86 3.66 -51.29
N GLY A 199 -21.76 3.29 -51.97
CA GLY A 199 -20.58 4.13 -52.15
C GLY A 199 -20.82 5.47 -52.84
N TRP A 200 -21.86 5.55 -53.67
CA TRP A 200 -22.25 6.76 -54.40
C TRP A 200 -22.52 7.96 -53.47
N ILE A 201 -22.98 7.72 -52.23
CA ILE A 201 -23.33 8.82 -51.30
C ILE A 201 -22.10 9.65 -50.90
N LEU A 202 -20.91 9.05 -50.90
CA LEU A 202 -19.68 9.74 -50.47
C LEU A 202 -19.22 10.80 -51.47
N GLN A 203 -19.80 10.80 -52.67
CA GLN A 203 -19.47 11.71 -53.76
C GLN A 203 -20.53 12.80 -53.94
N THR A 204 -21.64 12.78 -53.17
CA THR A 204 -22.70 13.77 -53.34
C THR A 204 -22.32 15.12 -52.72
N PRO A 205 -22.71 16.24 -53.33
CA PRO A 205 -22.49 17.57 -52.75
C PRO A 205 -23.07 17.70 -51.34
N ASP A 206 -24.24 17.11 -51.08
CA ASP A 206 -24.91 17.13 -49.76
C ASP A 206 -24.06 16.45 -48.67
N TYR A 207 -23.48 15.28 -48.97
CA TYR A 207 -22.61 14.57 -48.02
C TYR A 207 -21.29 15.32 -47.81
N LEU A 208 -20.69 15.80 -48.89
CA LEU A 208 -19.42 16.53 -48.82
C LEU A 208 -19.58 17.84 -48.03
N GLY A 209 -20.67 18.58 -48.24
CA GLY A 209 -21.01 19.77 -47.44
C GLY A 209 -21.19 19.42 -45.97
N TRP A 210 -22.02 18.42 -45.65
CA TRP A 210 -22.28 17.97 -44.28
C TRP A 210 -21.00 17.57 -43.52
N VAL A 211 -20.05 16.90 -44.17
CA VAL A 211 -18.78 16.51 -43.55
C VAL A 211 -17.80 17.68 -43.44
N SER A 212 -17.85 18.64 -44.38
CA SER A 212 -16.92 19.78 -44.45
C SER A 212 -17.31 20.93 -43.52
N ASP A 213 -18.60 21.13 -43.23
CA ASP A 213 -19.11 22.12 -42.27
C ASP A 213 -18.43 22.00 -40.90
N ARG A 214 -18.05 20.78 -40.50
CA ARG A 214 -17.29 20.53 -39.26
C ARG A 214 -15.86 21.08 -39.28
N LYS A 215 -15.24 21.22 -40.45
CA LYS A 215 -13.83 21.59 -40.60
C LYS A 215 -13.63 23.10 -40.65
N GLU A 216 -14.63 23.86 -41.08
CA GLU A 216 -14.53 25.32 -41.28
C GLU A 216 -14.83 26.15 -40.02
N GLY A 217 -14.76 25.54 -38.83
CA GLY A 217 -14.95 26.23 -37.57
C GLY A 217 -16.41 26.57 -37.22
N ASN A 218 -17.37 26.15 -38.06
CA ASN A 218 -18.78 26.19 -37.72
C ASN A 218 -19.09 25.09 -36.69
N ARG A 219 -19.25 25.48 -35.43
CA ARG A 219 -19.48 24.53 -34.31
C ARG A 219 -20.95 24.11 -34.16
N GLY A 220 -21.83 24.58 -35.05
CA GLY A 220 -23.25 24.25 -35.02
C GLY A 220 -23.56 22.82 -35.47
N PRO A 221 -24.74 22.28 -35.12
CA PRO A 221 -25.19 20.99 -35.62
C PRO A 221 -25.42 21.05 -37.13
N SER A 222 -24.83 20.11 -37.88
CA SER A 222 -25.09 19.92 -39.32
C SER A 222 -25.93 18.66 -39.53
N LEU A 223 -26.96 18.75 -40.38
CA LEU A 223 -27.95 17.70 -40.60
C LEU A 223 -28.00 17.28 -42.08
N ILE A 224 -27.88 15.98 -42.33
CA ILE A 224 -28.12 15.37 -43.65
C ILE A 224 -29.45 14.62 -43.65
N TRP A 225 -30.32 14.92 -44.61
CA TRP A 225 -31.63 14.27 -44.74
C TRP A 225 -31.70 13.36 -45.97
N VAL A 226 -31.62 12.05 -45.75
CA VAL A 226 -31.79 11.03 -46.79
C VAL A 226 -33.26 10.62 -46.92
N ARG A 227 -33.84 10.80 -48.11
CA ARG A 227 -35.22 10.40 -48.44
C ARG A 227 -35.24 9.28 -49.47
N GLY A 228 -36.20 8.37 -49.36
CA GLY A 228 -36.36 7.26 -50.30
C GLY A 228 -37.55 6.37 -49.94
N GLY A 229 -38.07 5.61 -50.91
CA GLY A 229 -39.18 4.69 -50.71
C GLY A 229 -38.87 3.54 -49.73
N LEU A 230 -39.90 2.83 -49.29
CA LEU A 230 -39.71 1.58 -48.52
C LEU A 230 -38.83 0.61 -49.34
N GLY A 231 -37.90 -0.06 -48.68
CA GLY A 231 -36.97 -0.98 -49.35
C GLY A 231 -35.83 -0.33 -50.14
N SER A 232 -35.74 1.02 -50.22
CA SER A 232 -34.68 1.71 -50.97
C SER A 232 -33.27 1.65 -50.34
N GLY A 233 -33.06 0.80 -49.33
CA GLY A 233 -31.74 0.63 -48.71
C GLY A 233 -31.29 1.73 -47.74
N LYS A 234 -32.17 2.61 -47.24
CA LYS A 234 -31.79 3.72 -46.34
C LYS A 234 -30.98 3.29 -45.11
N THR A 235 -31.37 2.20 -44.45
CA THR A 235 -30.65 1.67 -43.28
C THR A 235 -29.24 1.18 -43.65
N PHE A 236 -29.10 0.51 -44.80
CA PHE A 236 -27.80 0.11 -45.32
C PHE A 236 -26.94 1.32 -45.69
N LEU A 237 -27.56 2.37 -46.23
CA LEU A 237 -26.87 3.62 -46.56
C LEU A 237 -26.36 4.33 -45.30
N ALA A 238 -27.18 4.46 -44.26
CA ALA A 238 -26.79 5.06 -42.99
C ALA A 238 -25.63 4.28 -42.34
N ARG A 239 -25.70 2.94 -42.34
CA ARG A 239 -24.64 2.10 -41.80
C ARG A 239 -23.34 2.21 -42.60
N PHE A 240 -23.42 2.27 -43.93
CA PHE A 240 -22.27 2.52 -44.79
C PHE A 240 -21.59 3.86 -44.48
N ILE A 241 -22.37 4.91 -44.20
CA ILE A 241 -21.83 6.21 -43.78
C ILE A 241 -21.11 6.09 -42.42
N ILE A 242 -21.71 5.40 -41.44
CA ILE A 242 -21.11 5.18 -40.11
C ILE A 242 -19.75 4.48 -40.26
N ASP A 243 -19.70 3.40 -41.03
CA ASP A 243 -18.46 2.63 -41.25
C ASP A 243 -17.41 3.47 -42.02
N SER A 244 -17.83 4.27 -43.00
CA SER A 244 -16.91 5.19 -43.70
C SER A 244 -16.35 6.30 -42.80
N LEU A 245 -17.11 6.79 -41.83
CA LEU A 245 -16.65 7.80 -40.88
C LEU A 245 -15.73 7.17 -39.82
N ALA A 246 -16.07 5.99 -39.32
CA ALA A 246 -15.23 5.23 -38.39
C ALA A 246 -13.88 4.87 -39.02
N ALA A 247 -13.85 4.47 -40.29
CA ALA A 247 -12.62 4.19 -41.04
C ALA A 247 -11.70 5.44 -41.19
N ARG A 248 -12.26 6.64 -41.05
CA ARG A 248 -11.52 7.92 -41.04
C ARG A 248 -11.17 8.39 -39.62
N ASN A 249 -11.25 7.49 -38.64
CA ASN A 249 -10.99 7.77 -37.23
C ASN A 249 -11.89 8.89 -36.66
N THR A 250 -13.09 9.05 -37.21
CA THR A 250 -14.08 10.00 -36.68
C THR A 250 -14.89 9.30 -35.59
N PRO A 251 -15.00 9.86 -34.37
CA PRO A 251 -15.89 9.31 -33.35
C PRO A 251 -17.35 9.43 -33.81
N VAL A 252 -18.04 8.30 -33.99
CA VAL A 252 -19.45 8.23 -34.41
C VAL A 252 -20.33 7.58 -33.34
N LEU A 253 -21.32 8.29 -32.82
CA LEU A 253 -22.33 7.68 -31.94
C LEU A 253 -23.51 7.24 -32.80
N GLU A 254 -23.95 5.99 -32.67
CA GLU A 254 -25.03 5.44 -33.50
C GLU A 254 -26.27 5.08 -32.67
N TYR A 255 -27.44 5.38 -33.22
CA TYR A 255 -28.71 4.91 -32.68
C TYR A 255 -29.73 4.77 -33.79
N PHE A 256 -30.35 3.59 -33.89
CA PHE A 256 -31.43 3.33 -34.84
C PHE A 256 -32.75 3.22 -34.09
N PHE A 257 -33.68 4.13 -34.40
CA PHE A 257 -35.06 4.05 -33.95
C PHE A 257 -35.78 2.92 -34.72
N ASN A 258 -35.56 1.67 -34.30
CA ASN A 258 -36.07 0.49 -34.97
C ASN A 258 -37.48 0.12 -34.47
N VAL A 259 -38.41 -0.05 -35.42
CA VAL A 259 -39.77 -0.54 -35.21
C VAL A 259 -39.84 -2.01 -35.64
N LYS A 260 -39.32 -2.95 -34.85
CA LYS A 260 -39.71 -4.35 -35.00
C LYS A 260 -40.80 -4.67 -33.97
N GLN A 261 -41.90 -5.25 -34.43
CA GLN A 261 -43.03 -5.67 -33.58
C GLN A 261 -42.52 -6.52 -32.41
N GLY A 262 -42.90 -6.15 -31.19
CA GLY A 262 -42.68 -6.95 -29.98
C GLY A 262 -41.60 -6.45 -29.00
N GLN A 263 -40.76 -5.47 -29.36
CA GLN A 263 -39.84 -4.83 -28.41
C GLN A 263 -40.16 -3.33 -28.28
N SER A 264 -40.84 -2.97 -27.20
CA SER A 264 -41.18 -1.58 -26.86
C SER A 264 -39.98 -0.74 -26.43
N SER A 265 -38.84 -1.38 -26.10
CA SER A 265 -37.62 -0.74 -25.61
C SER A 265 -36.93 0.16 -26.66
N GLY A 266 -36.93 -0.21 -27.95
CA GLY A 266 -36.29 0.58 -29.01
C GLY A 266 -36.96 1.92 -29.33
N ARG A 267 -38.10 2.24 -28.70
CA ARG A 267 -38.88 3.48 -28.88
C ARG A 267 -38.82 4.44 -27.69
N SER A 268 -37.94 4.19 -26.72
CA SER A 268 -37.87 5.02 -25.51
C SER A 268 -36.71 6.01 -25.59
N SER A 269 -36.98 7.27 -25.23
CA SER A 269 -35.95 8.28 -24.96
C SER A 269 -34.94 7.77 -23.95
N LEU A 270 -35.37 7.01 -22.93
CA LEU A 270 -34.48 6.34 -21.99
C LEU A 270 -33.48 5.40 -22.69
N SER A 271 -33.96 4.58 -23.63
CA SER A 271 -33.11 3.64 -24.36
C SER A 271 -32.09 4.36 -25.24
N PHE A 272 -32.50 5.47 -25.86
CA PHE A 272 -31.60 6.38 -26.57
C PHE A 272 -30.49 6.89 -25.66
N VAL A 273 -30.82 7.56 -24.55
CA VAL A 273 -29.80 8.16 -23.68
C VAL A 273 -28.88 7.10 -23.08
N ARG A 274 -29.42 5.97 -22.61
CA ARG A 274 -28.63 4.84 -22.10
C ARG A 274 -27.59 4.37 -23.13
N THR A 275 -28.01 4.22 -24.39
CA THR A 275 -27.16 3.72 -25.48
C THR A 275 -26.11 4.74 -25.91
N ILE A 276 -26.45 6.03 -25.93
CA ILE A 276 -25.50 7.09 -26.27
C ILE A 276 -24.48 7.31 -25.14
N LEU A 277 -24.91 7.34 -23.88
CA LEU A 277 -24.00 7.42 -22.72
C LEU A 277 -23.06 6.22 -22.69
N TYR A 278 -23.58 5.01 -22.94
CA TYR A 278 -22.75 3.81 -23.04
C TYR A 278 -21.64 3.98 -24.09
N GLN A 279 -21.99 4.46 -25.29
CA GLN A 279 -21.00 4.67 -26.37
C GLN A 279 -20.00 5.79 -26.06
N LEU A 280 -20.42 6.85 -25.39
CA LEU A 280 -19.53 7.94 -24.95
C LEU A 280 -18.51 7.44 -23.92
N ILE A 281 -18.97 6.74 -22.89
CA ILE A 281 -18.14 6.26 -21.79
C ILE A 281 -17.20 5.13 -22.21
N SER A 282 -17.63 4.32 -23.19
CA SER A 282 -16.81 3.24 -23.72
C SER A 282 -15.68 3.73 -24.64
N ARG A 283 -15.54 5.05 -24.84
CA ARG A 283 -14.52 5.66 -25.69
C ARG A 283 -13.41 6.29 -24.85
N PRO A 284 -12.20 5.71 -24.83
CA PRO A 284 -11.10 6.25 -24.04
C PRO A 284 -10.58 7.60 -24.55
N GLU A 285 -10.90 7.99 -25.79
CA GLU A 285 -10.48 9.26 -26.38
C GLU A 285 -11.28 10.46 -25.88
N LEU A 286 -12.42 10.22 -25.21
CA LEU A 286 -13.30 11.25 -24.68
C LEU A 286 -13.12 11.36 -23.16
N ASP A 287 -12.98 12.58 -22.64
CA ASP A 287 -12.97 12.80 -21.19
C ASP A 287 -14.40 12.73 -20.64
N THR A 288 -14.82 11.53 -20.25
CA THR A 288 -16.14 11.28 -19.63
C THR A 288 -16.01 10.90 -18.14
N SER A 289 -14.89 11.25 -17.50
CA SER A 289 -14.57 10.83 -16.13
C SER A 289 -15.62 11.31 -15.12
N ALA A 290 -15.96 12.60 -15.14
CA ALA A 290 -16.97 13.20 -14.27
C ALA A 290 -18.37 12.58 -14.48
N THR A 291 -18.75 12.34 -15.74
CA THR A 291 -20.03 11.71 -16.09
C THR A 291 -20.10 10.27 -15.58
N LEU A 292 -19.02 9.50 -15.74
CA LEU A 292 -18.94 8.14 -15.23
C LEU A 292 -19.10 8.10 -13.70
N GLU A 293 -18.45 9.03 -12.98
CA GLU A 293 -18.59 9.15 -11.53
C GLU A 293 -20.04 9.50 -11.11
N ALA A 294 -20.69 10.42 -11.80
CA ALA A 294 -22.10 10.74 -11.55
C ALA A 294 -23.00 9.51 -11.76
N LEU A 295 -22.78 8.74 -12.84
CA LEU A 295 -23.52 7.51 -13.11
C LEU A 295 -23.25 6.41 -12.08
N HIS A 296 -22.04 6.32 -11.52
CA HIS A 296 -21.77 5.44 -10.38
C HIS A 296 -22.66 5.80 -9.18
N GLY A 297 -22.77 7.09 -8.87
CA GLY A 297 -23.65 7.59 -7.82
C GLY A 297 -25.13 7.25 -8.08
N PHE A 298 -25.63 7.52 -9.28
CA PHE A 298 -27.02 7.20 -9.64
C PHE A 298 -27.32 5.70 -9.59
N ARG A 299 -26.41 4.86 -10.06
CA ARG A 299 -26.54 3.39 -9.96
C ARG A 299 -26.60 2.96 -8.49
N ALA A 300 -25.74 3.51 -7.63
CA ALA A 300 -25.71 3.16 -6.21
C ALA A 300 -27.04 3.49 -5.51
N MET A 301 -27.68 4.61 -5.87
CA MET A 301 -28.98 5.03 -5.33
C MET A 301 -30.16 4.25 -5.92
N SER A 302 -30.09 3.86 -7.19
CA SER A 302 -31.21 3.22 -7.92
C SER A 302 -31.41 1.74 -7.60
N GLY A 303 -30.48 1.10 -6.88
CA GLY A 303 -30.57 -0.32 -6.50
C GLY A 303 -30.29 -1.30 -7.65
N LYS A 304 -30.78 -2.54 -7.52
CA LYS A 304 -30.57 -3.60 -8.52
C LYS A 304 -31.46 -3.39 -9.75
N GLY A 305 -30.92 -3.68 -10.95
CA GLY A 305 -31.66 -3.64 -12.21
C GLY A 305 -30.97 -2.72 -13.22
N GLU A 306 -31.79 -2.05 -14.04
CA GLU A 306 -31.33 -1.11 -15.08
C GLU A 306 -31.72 0.33 -14.74
N ALA A 307 -31.12 1.30 -15.42
CA ALA A 307 -31.35 2.73 -15.19
C ALA A 307 -32.76 3.20 -15.56
N LYS A 308 -33.71 3.30 -14.62
CA LYS A 308 -35.12 3.61 -14.93
C LYS A 308 -35.45 5.10 -15.13
N SER A 309 -34.62 6.00 -14.64
CA SER A 309 -34.88 7.45 -14.65
C SER A 309 -34.21 8.14 -15.84
N GLU A 310 -34.95 8.96 -16.58
CA GLU A 310 -34.44 9.66 -17.77
C GLU A 310 -33.70 10.96 -17.43
N GLU A 311 -34.28 11.82 -16.59
CA GLU A 311 -33.79 13.17 -16.33
C GLU A 311 -32.31 13.23 -15.88
N PRO A 312 -31.84 12.38 -14.92
CA PRO A 312 -30.43 12.40 -14.52
C PRO A 312 -29.49 12.00 -15.66
N LEU A 313 -29.92 11.07 -16.52
CA LEU A 313 -29.10 10.61 -17.64
C LEU A 313 -29.00 11.67 -18.74
N TRP A 314 -30.09 12.39 -19.01
CA TRP A 314 -30.08 13.52 -19.95
C TRP A 314 -29.14 14.63 -19.48
N ASN A 315 -29.18 14.97 -18.19
CA ASN A 315 -28.29 15.97 -17.61
C ASN A 315 -26.82 15.60 -17.77
N GLU A 316 -26.47 14.33 -17.59
CA GLU A 316 -25.11 13.86 -17.83
C GLU A 316 -24.74 13.85 -19.32
N LEU A 317 -25.67 13.47 -20.20
CA LEU A 317 -25.43 13.49 -21.64
C LEU A 317 -25.13 14.91 -22.15
N PHE A 318 -25.87 15.92 -21.68
CA PHE A 318 -25.65 17.31 -22.07
C PHE A 318 -24.35 17.93 -21.55
N LYS A 319 -23.71 17.33 -20.54
CA LYS A 319 -22.37 17.76 -20.11
C LYS A 319 -21.27 17.28 -21.04
N CYS A 320 -21.52 16.22 -21.81
CA CYS A 320 -20.55 15.61 -22.72
C CYS A 320 -20.55 16.22 -24.14
N ILE A 321 -21.56 17.03 -24.48
CA ILE A 321 -21.79 17.58 -25.83
C ILE A 321 -21.66 19.11 -25.78
#